data_AF-A0A8S3WC18-F1
#
_entry.id   AF-A0A8S3WC18-F1
#
_cell.length_a   1.000
_cell.length_b   1.000
_cell.length_c   1.000
_cell.angle_alpha   90.00
_cell.angle_beta   90.00
_cell.angle_gamma   90.00
#
_symmetry.space_group_name_H-M   'P 1'
#
loop_
_entity.id
_entity.type
_entity.pdbx_description
1 polymer ?
#
loop_
_entity_poly.entity_id
_entity_poly.type
_entity_poly.pdbx_seq_one_letter_code
_entity_poly.pdbx_strand_id
1 'polypeptide(L)'
;MDCATISEKTFISLDKERKAVWICHACKNRQPKSDNQNTPICGNTMYSEGCMEKETEELASNLNVKVRAKSNRREVSPLPATIEEIGDLLDNKLSDTSPIFRKLRLTILEDIKAIISQEINLAFNEFKNELTQATDFLAAEQADLKVKVEQKDKEIKDLQTQTLKLKKRSLYPPWSTVYH
;
A
#
# COMPACT_ATOMS: atom_id res chain seq x y z
N MET A 1 -19.73 -12.29 -19.05
CA MET A 1 -18.69 -11.33 -19.49
C MET A 1 -17.93 -10.92 -18.23
N ASP A 2 -17.13 -11.81 -17.65
CA ASP A 2 -16.82 -11.72 -16.21
C ASP A 2 -15.33 -11.44 -15.96
N CYS A 3 -14.73 -10.59 -16.79
CA CYS A 3 -13.28 -10.31 -16.76
C CYS A 3 -12.93 -8.95 -16.14
N ALA A 4 -13.89 -8.18 -15.62
CA ALA A 4 -13.61 -6.89 -15.01
C ALA A 4 -13.74 -6.96 -13.48
N THR A 5 -12.66 -7.36 -12.80
CA THR A 5 -12.53 -7.20 -11.33
C THR A 5 -12.22 -5.75 -10.94
N ILE A 6 -12.08 -4.87 -11.92
CA ILE A 6 -11.75 -3.46 -11.77
C ILE A 6 -12.87 -2.65 -12.42
N SER A 7 -13.36 -1.64 -11.69
CA SER A 7 -14.38 -0.73 -12.21
C SER A 7 -13.86 0.05 -13.41
N GLU A 8 -14.73 0.41 -14.35
CA GLU A 8 -14.35 1.21 -15.53
C GLU A 8 -13.62 2.50 -15.15
N LYS A 9 -14.06 3.16 -14.07
CA LYS A 9 -13.42 4.37 -13.52
C LYS A 9 -11.97 4.12 -13.11
N THR A 10 -11.71 2.98 -12.48
CA THR A 10 -10.37 2.57 -12.03
C THR A 10 -9.49 2.15 -13.21
N PHE A 11 -10.06 1.59 -14.28
CA PHE A 11 -9.30 1.27 -15.49
C PHE A 11 -8.91 2.54 -16.25
N ILE A 12 -9.81 3.52 -16.34
CA ILE A 12 -9.55 4.80 -17.00
C ILE A 12 -8.41 5.57 -16.30
N SER A 13 -8.31 5.49 -14.97
CA SER A 13 -7.27 6.17 -14.20
C SER A 13 -5.88 5.51 -14.26
N LEU A 14 -5.71 4.37 -14.93
CA LEU A 14 -4.40 3.74 -15.12
C LEU A 14 -3.56 4.48 -16.18
N ASP A 15 -2.25 4.57 -15.93
CA ASP A 15 -1.27 5.07 -16.89
C ASP A 15 -1.17 4.17 -18.13
N LYS A 16 -0.73 4.74 -19.25
CA LYS A 16 -0.66 4.05 -20.56
C LYS A 16 0.17 2.76 -20.51
N GLU A 17 1.28 2.78 -19.76
CA GLU A 17 2.14 1.62 -19.56
C GLU A 17 1.44 0.50 -18.78
N ARG A 18 0.70 0.86 -17.73
CA ARG A 18 -0.05 -0.10 -16.91
C ARG A 18 -1.25 -0.67 -17.65
N LYS A 19 -1.91 0.11 -18.49
CA LYS A 19 -2.99 -0.36 -19.38
C LYS A 19 -2.50 -1.40 -20.39
N ALA A 20 -1.29 -1.23 -20.93
CA ALA A 20 -0.73 -2.16 -21.91
C ALA A 20 -0.40 -3.54 -21.34
N VAL A 21 -0.09 -3.62 -20.04
CA VAL A 21 0.26 -4.88 -19.35
C VAL A 21 -0.91 -5.41 -18.51
N TRP A 22 -2.05 -4.72 -18.50
CA TRP A 22 -3.18 -5.10 -17.67
C TRP A 22 -3.86 -6.36 -18.22
N ILE A 23 -3.93 -7.40 -17.38
CA ILE A 23 -4.60 -8.67 -17.69
C ILE A 23 -5.47 -9.03 -16.49
N CYS A 24 -6.74 -9.35 -16.75
CA CYS A 24 -7.66 -9.76 -15.70
C CYS A 24 -7.18 -11.04 -14.99
N HIS A 25 -7.50 -11.21 -13.70
CA HIS A 25 -7.04 -12.39 -12.96
C HIS A 25 -7.52 -13.71 -13.57
N ALA A 26 -8.75 -13.75 -14.11
CA ALA A 26 -9.27 -14.93 -14.81
C ALA A 26 -8.51 -15.23 -16.12
N CYS A 27 -8.08 -14.17 -16.82
CA CYS A 27 -7.35 -14.21 -18.08
C CYS A 27 -5.89 -14.64 -17.85
N LYS A 28 -5.28 -14.14 -16.78
CA LYS A 28 -3.91 -14.44 -16.34
C LYS A 28 -3.74 -15.94 -16.06
N ASN A 29 -4.75 -16.58 -15.47
CA ASN A 29 -4.73 -18.01 -15.16
C ASN A 29 -4.99 -18.92 -16.37
N ARG A 30 -5.46 -18.36 -17.50
CA ARG A 30 -5.70 -19.12 -18.74
C ARG A 30 -4.54 -19.03 -19.74
N GLN A 31 -3.56 -18.17 -19.50
CA GLN A 31 -2.38 -18.14 -20.36
C GLN A 31 -1.51 -19.38 -20.09
N PRO A 32 -1.14 -20.14 -21.14
CA PRO A 32 -0.21 -21.24 -20.98
C PRO A 32 1.10 -20.67 -20.43
N LYS A 33 1.57 -21.21 -19.30
CA LYS A 33 2.86 -20.82 -18.73
C LYS A 33 3.94 -21.21 -19.73
N SER A 34 4.59 -20.22 -20.32
CA SER A 34 5.66 -20.41 -21.30
C SER A 34 6.99 -20.86 -20.67
N ASP A 35 7.09 -20.82 -19.34
CA ASP A 35 8.29 -21.18 -18.60
C ASP A 35 8.11 -22.53 -17.87
N ASN A 36 8.18 -23.60 -18.65
CA ASN A 36 8.20 -24.98 -18.15
C ASN A 36 9.63 -25.58 -18.22
N GLN A 37 10.68 -24.77 -18.14
CA GLN A 37 12.07 -25.26 -18.26
C GLN A 37 12.52 -26.16 -17.09
N ASN A 38 11.71 -26.33 -16.05
CA ASN A 38 12.00 -27.19 -14.90
C ASN A 38 11.08 -28.43 -14.75
N THR A 39 10.20 -28.70 -15.71
CA THR A 39 9.44 -29.96 -15.69
C THR A 39 10.24 -31.02 -16.45
N PRO A 40 10.70 -32.12 -15.81
CA PRO A 40 11.40 -33.18 -16.51
C PRO A 40 10.46 -33.75 -17.57
N ILE A 41 10.84 -33.62 -18.84
CA ILE A 41 10.19 -34.32 -19.94
C ILE A 41 10.46 -35.81 -19.70
N CYS A 42 9.49 -36.54 -19.15
CA CYS A 42 9.50 -38.00 -19.24
C CYS A 42 9.40 -38.35 -20.72
N GLY A 43 10.55 -38.62 -21.33
CA GLY A 43 10.67 -38.98 -22.74
C GLY A 43 9.85 -40.23 -23.04
N ASN A 44 8.79 -40.05 -23.82
CA ASN A 44 8.33 -41.05 -24.77
C ASN A 44 8.39 -40.39 -26.15
N THR A 45 9.61 -40.33 -26.70
CA THR A 45 9.85 -39.96 -28.09
C THR A 45 9.80 -41.23 -28.94
N MET A 46 8.62 -41.51 -29.50
CA MET A 46 8.53 -42.24 -30.76
C MET A 46 8.46 -41.21 -31.90
N TYR A 47 9.49 -41.23 -32.75
CA TYR A 47 9.57 -40.76 -34.14
C TYR A 47 8.76 -39.52 -34.57
N SER A 48 9.48 -38.44 -34.90
CA SER A 48 9.18 -37.69 -36.14
C SER A 48 10.40 -36.86 -36.56
N GLU A 49 10.94 -37.22 -37.73
CA GLU A 49 11.89 -36.42 -38.51
C GLU A 49 11.27 -35.06 -38.91
N GLY A 50 12.10 -34.01 -39.02
CA GLY A 50 11.64 -32.71 -39.50
C GLY A 50 12.60 -31.53 -39.34
N CYS A 51 13.74 -31.60 -40.04
CA CYS A 51 14.62 -30.54 -40.57
C CYS A 51 14.21 -29.05 -40.45
N MET A 52 15.10 -28.19 -39.92
CA MET A 52 15.63 -26.96 -40.56
C MET A 52 16.58 -26.20 -39.61
N GLU A 53 17.83 -26.02 -40.07
CA GLU A 53 18.93 -25.31 -39.44
C GLU A 53 18.72 -23.79 -39.46
N LYS A 54 19.11 -23.10 -38.38
CA LYS A 54 19.72 -21.76 -38.46
C LYS A 54 20.74 -21.60 -37.34
N GLU A 55 21.98 -21.44 -37.78
CA GLU A 55 23.16 -21.09 -37.00
C GLU A 55 23.00 -19.72 -36.34
N THR A 56 23.46 -19.59 -35.10
CA THR A 56 24.08 -18.36 -34.59
C THR A 56 25.06 -18.73 -33.49
N GLU A 57 26.26 -18.19 -33.65
CA GLU A 57 27.49 -18.44 -32.91
C GLU A 57 27.47 -17.89 -31.48
N GLU A 58 28.22 -18.61 -30.64
CA GLU A 58 29.06 -18.13 -29.53
C GLU A 58 28.53 -17.06 -28.56
N LEU A 59 28.30 -17.47 -27.31
CA LEU A 59 29.15 -16.98 -26.23
C LEU A 59 29.22 -18.00 -25.08
N ALA A 60 30.44 -18.45 -24.83
CA ALA A 60 30.80 -19.39 -23.78
C ALA A 60 30.76 -18.74 -22.40
N SER A 61 30.09 -19.38 -21.43
CA SER A 61 30.48 -19.29 -20.02
C SER A 61 29.85 -20.40 -19.19
N ASN A 62 30.64 -21.46 -18.96
CA ASN A 62 30.71 -22.25 -17.73
C ASN A 62 29.44 -22.95 -17.21
N LEU A 63 28.93 -23.94 -17.95
CA LEU A 63 28.11 -25.01 -17.38
C LEU A 63 29.02 -26.16 -16.90
N ASN A 64 29.47 -26.05 -15.65
CA ASN A 64 30.16 -27.12 -14.94
C ASN A 64 29.15 -28.20 -14.52
N VAL A 65 28.56 -28.91 -15.50
CA VAL A 65 27.67 -30.05 -15.26
C VAL A 65 28.54 -31.24 -14.87
N LYS A 66 28.80 -31.37 -13.57
CA LYS A 66 29.32 -32.62 -13.01
C LYS A 66 28.25 -33.69 -13.20
N VAL A 67 28.43 -34.52 -14.24
CA VAL A 67 27.68 -35.77 -14.42
C VAL A 67 27.91 -36.60 -13.17
N ARG A 68 26.90 -36.63 -12.31
CA ARG A 68 26.91 -37.41 -11.07
C ARG A 68 27.10 -38.87 -11.46
N ALA A 69 28.21 -39.47 -11.03
CA ALA A 69 28.45 -40.89 -11.15
C ALA A 69 27.19 -41.64 -10.71
N LYS A 70 26.69 -42.52 -11.59
CA LYS A 70 25.61 -43.47 -11.30
C LYS A 70 26.05 -44.31 -10.09
N SER A 71 25.70 -43.83 -8.91
CA SER A 71 25.75 -44.59 -7.68
C SER A 71 24.91 -45.83 -7.92
N ASN A 72 25.55 -46.99 -7.82
CA ASN A 72 24.96 -48.31 -7.90
C ASN A 72 23.81 -48.39 -6.86
N ARG A 73 22.60 -48.05 -7.31
CA ARG A 73 21.40 -48.05 -6.49
C ARG A 73 21.06 -49.52 -6.36
N ARG A 74 21.46 -50.11 -5.23
CA ARG A 74 20.94 -51.41 -4.80
C ARG A 74 19.43 -51.37 -5.03
N GLU A 75 18.92 -52.33 -5.80
CA GLU A 75 17.49 -52.62 -5.90
C GLU A 75 17.02 -53.04 -4.51
N VAL A 76 16.73 -52.04 -3.67
CA VAL A 76 15.90 -52.22 -2.51
C VAL A 76 14.50 -52.32 -3.09
N SER A 77 14.03 -53.56 -3.25
CA SER A 77 12.61 -53.84 -3.49
C SER A 77 11.81 -52.97 -2.51
N PRO A 78 10.99 -52.02 -3.01
CA PRO A 78 10.25 -51.14 -2.13
C PRO A 78 9.20 -52.01 -1.43
N LEU A 79 9.47 -52.35 -0.17
CA LEU A 79 8.41 -52.83 0.70
C LEU A 79 7.32 -51.75 0.70
N PRO A 80 6.05 -52.11 0.50
CA PRO A 80 4.95 -51.16 0.55
C PRO A 80 4.98 -50.50 1.92
N ALA A 81 5.16 -49.17 1.94
CA ALA A 81 5.17 -48.39 3.17
C ALA A 81 3.91 -48.72 3.98
N THR A 82 4.08 -49.07 5.24
CA THR A 82 2.93 -49.38 6.09
C THR A 82 2.18 -48.09 6.42
N ILE A 83 0.90 -48.23 6.74
CA ILE A 83 0.06 -47.08 7.12
C ILE A 83 0.64 -46.37 8.36
N GLU A 84 1.30 -47.10 9.27
CA GLU A 84 1.94 -46.50 10.45
C GLU A 84 3.14 -45.61 10.06
N GLU A 85 3.99 -46.04 9.13
CA GLU A 85 5.14 -45.25 8.68
C GLU A 85 4.72 -43.93 8.02
N ILE A 86 3.58 -43.95 7.31
CA ILE A 86 2.99 -42.74 6.73
C ILE A 86 2.45 -41.84 7.85
N GLY A 87 1.81 -42.42 8.88
CA GLY A 87 1.34 -41.70 10.06
C GLY A 87 2.45 -40.97 10.80
N ASP A 88 3.54 -41.68 11.15
CA ASP A 88 4.69 -41.10 11.85
C ASP A 88 5.36 -39.98 11.05
N LEU A 89 5.39 -40.12 9.73
CA LEU A 89 5.98 -39.11 8.84
C LEU A 89 5.09 -37.87 8.75
N LEU A 90 3.76 -38.05 8.72
CA LEU A 90 2.81 -36.94 8.80
C LEU A 90 2.91 -36.25 10.16
N ASP A 91 2.93 -36.98 11.26
CA ASP A 91 3.06 -36.39 12.60
C ASP A 91 4.37 -35.61 12.76
N ASN A 92 5.48 -36.12 12.24
CA ASN A 92 6.75 -35.39 12.26
C ASN A 92 6.78 -34.15 11.36
N LYS A 93 6.03 -34.16 10.25
CA LYS A 93 5.96 -33.01 9.30
C LYS A 93 4.91 -31.98 9.68
N LEU A 94 3.86 -32.41 10.38
CA LEU A 94 2.77 -31.57 10.87
C LEU A 94 2.98 -31.14 12.32
N SER A 95 3.99 -31.67 13.02
CA SER A 95 4.31 -31.24 14.36
C SER A 95 4.61 -29.74 14.41
N ASP A 96 4.23 -29.14 15.54
CA ASP A 96 4.50 -27.74 15.89
C ASP A 96 5.99 -27.39 15.85
N THR A 97 6.86 -28.39 16.02
CA THR A 97 8.32 -28.26 15.99
C THR A 97 8.90 -28.43 14.60
N SER A 98 8.10 -28.84 13.61
CA SER A 98 8.57 -29.03 12.26
C SER A 98 9.09 -27.71 11.65
N PRO A 99 10.18 -27.76 10.87
CA PRO A 99 10.78 -26.55 10.30
C PRO A 99 9.84 -25.83 9.31
N ILE A 100 8.92 -26.57 8.68
CA ILE A 100 7.96 -26.03 7.72
C ILE A 100 6.91 -25.20 8.46
N PHE A 101 6.26 -25.76 9.50
CA PHE A 101 5.28 -25.01 10.29
C PHE A 101 5.93 -23.84 11.03
N ARG A 102 7.16 -23.99 11.51
CA ARG A 102 7.90 -22.87 12.11
C ARG A 102 8.09 -21.73 11.12
N LYS A 103 8.51 -22.02 9.88
CA LYS A 103 8.66 -21.00 8.83
C LYS A 103 7.34 -20.34 8.50
N LEU A 104 6.27 -21.14 8.32
CA LEU A 104 4.93 -20.63 8.07
C LEU A 104 4.45 -19.70 9.20
N ARG A 105 4.62 -20.11 10.47
CA ARG A 105 4.27 -19.29 11.64
C ARG A 105 5.04 -17.98 11.66
N LEU A 106 6.34 -18.00 11.37
CA LEU A 106 7.15 -16.79 11.30
C LEU A 106 6.67 -15.85 10.19
N THR A 107 6.39 -16.36 8.98
CA THR A 107 5.86 -15.55 7.88
C THR A 107 4.49 -14.95 8.24
N ILE A 108 3.59 -15.72 8.84
CA ILE A 108 2.29 -15.21 9.29
C ILE A 108 2.47 -14.12 10.35
N LEU A 109 3.39 -14.30 11.31
CA LEU A 109 3.68 -13.29 12.33
C LEU A 109 4.26 -12.00 11.73
N GLU A 110 5.15 -12.12 10.75
CA GLU A 110 5.71 -10.98 10.02
C GLU A 110 4.61 -10.23 9.25
N ASP A 111 3.71 -10.94 8.57
CA ASP A 111 2.57 -10.36 7.85
C ASP A 111 1.60 -9.67 8.81
N ILE A 112 1.23 -10.31 9.94
CA ILE A 112 0.37 -9.69 10.96
C ILE A 112 1.03 -8.43 11.52
N LYS A 113 2.33 -8.48 11.81
CA LYS A 113 3.07 -7.32 12.29
C LYS A 113 3.09 -6.20 11.25
N ALA A 114 3.26 -6.53 9.97
CA ALA A 114 3.23 -5.57 8.88
C ALA A 114 1.85 -4.90 8.77
N ILE A 115 0.77 -5.69 8.80
CA ILE A 115 -0.62 -5.19 8.76
C ILE A 115 -0.89 -4.27 9.95
N ILE A 116 -0.57 -4.69 11.17
CA ILE A 116 -0.77 -3.87 12.37
C ILE A 116 0.03 -2.56 12.27
N SER A 117 1.28 -2.64 11.82
CA SER A 117 2.12 -1.45 11.66
C SER A 117 1.54 -0.50 10.61
N GLN A 118 1.02 -1.03 9.51
CA GLN A 118 0.37 -0.24 8.46
C GLN A 118 -0.88 0.47 8.99
N GLU A 119 -1.77 -0.26 9.67
CA GLU A 119 -3.01 0.29 10.22
C GLU A 119 -2.74 1.36 11.29
N ILE A 120 -1.78 1.12 12.19
CA ILE A 120 -1.37 2.13 13.18
C ILE A 120 -0.84 3.39 12.49
N ASN A 121 -0.01 3.24 11.45
CA ASN A 121 0.52 4.40 10.73
C ASN A 121 -0.57 5.15 9.97
N LEU A 122 -1.56 4.45 9.39
CA LEU A 122 -2.70 5.08 8.72
C LEU A 122 -3.53 5.89 9.73
N ALA A 123 -3.94 5.27 10.84
CA ALA A 123 -4.70 5.93 11.90
C ALA A 123 -3.93 7.14 12.48
N PHE A 124 -2.62 7.02 12.66
CA PHE A 124 -1.79 8.11 13.18
C PHE A 124 -1.66 9.27 12.20
N ASN A 125 -1.59 8.98 10.90
CA ASN A 125 -1.57 10.03 9.87
C ASN A 125 -2.92 10.74 9.74
N GLU A 126 -4.03 10.01 9.85
CA GLU A 126 -5.37 10.58 9.90
C GLU A 126 -5.53 11.51 11.10
N PHE A 127 -5.16 11.03 12.30
CA PHE A 127 -5.18 11.84 13.52
C PHE A 127 -4.33 13.11 13.41
N LYS A 128 -3.13 13.01 12.82
CA LYS A 128 -2.29 14.20 12.57
C LYS A 128 -2.98 15.20 11.66
N ASN A 129 -3.61 14.73 10.58
CA ASN A 129 -4.31 15.60 9.64
C ASN A 129 -5.49 16.31 10.31
N GLU A 130 -6.30 15.60 11.08
CA GLU A 130 -7.40 16.18 11.85
C GLU A 130 -6.88 17.22 12.86
N LEU A 131 -5.80 16.91 13.57
CA LEU A 131 -5.19 17.83 14.53
C LEU A 131 -4.67 19.10 13.83
N THR A 132 -4.03 18.97 12.67
CA THR A 132 -3.58 20.11 11.88
C THR A 132 -4.76 20.95 11.42
N GLN A 133 -5.81 20.34 10.86
CA GLN A 133 -7.01 21.07 10.44
C GLN A 133 -7.69 21.81 11.60
N ALA A 134 -7.81 21.16 12.76
CA ALA A 134 -8.38 21.79 13.96
C ALA A 134 -7.52 22.95 14.45
N THR A 135 -6.20 22.80 14.43
CA THR A 135 -5.26 23.85 14.84
C THR A 135 -5.32 25.04 13.88
N ASP A 136 -5.34 24.79 12.57
CA ASP A 136 -5.44 25.83 11.54
C ASP A 136 -6.76 26.60 11.63
N PHE A 137 -7.86 25.88 11.87
CA PHE A 137 -9.17 26.50 12.11
C PHE A 137 -9.14 27.42 13.33
N LEU A 138 -8.63 26.94 14.47
CA LEU A 138 -8.53 27.75 15.69
C LEU A 138 -7.62 28.97 15.51
N ALA A 139 -6.52 28.83 14.77
CA ALA A 139 -5.63 29.95 14.46
C ALA A 139 -6.33 31.01 13.58
N ALA A 140 -7.12 30.58 12.59
CA ALA A 140 -7.91 31.47 11.75
C ALA A 140 -9.00 32.21 12.56
N GLU A 141 -9.76 31.49 13.39
CA GLU A 141 -10.77 32.08 14.27
C GLU A 141 -10.16 33.07 15.27
N GLN A 142 -8.99 32.73 15.85
CA GLN A 142 -8.28 33.64 16.75
C GLN A 142 -7.85 34.93 16.04
N ALA A 143 -7.37 34.83 14.80
CA ALA A 143 -7.00 35.99 14.01
C ALA A 143 -8.21 36.88 13.67
N ASP A 144 -9.33 36.27 13.26
CA ASP A 144 -10.58 37.00 12.97
C ASP A 144 -11.13 37.70 14.22
N LEU A 145 -11.18 37.01 15.36
CA LEU A 145 -11.60 37.59 16.63
C LEU A 145 -10.72 38.77 17.03
N LYS A 146 -9.40 38.69 16.83
CA LYS A 146 -8.48 39.80 17.11
C LYS A 146 -8.81 41.03 16.25
N VAL A 147 -9.08 40.84 14.95
CA VAL A 147 -9.49 41.93 14.05
C VAL A 147 -10.80 42.56 14.51
N LYS A 148 -11.80 41.74 14.87
CA LYS A 148 -13.09 42.23 15.39
C LYS A 148 -12.93 43.03 16.68
N VAL A 149 -12.08 42.58 17.61
CA VAL A 149 -11.77 43.31 18.85
C VAL A 149 -11.12 44.65 18.53
N GLU A 150 -10.10 44.68 17.67
CA GLU A 150 -9.44 45.93 17.28
C GLU A 150 -10.39 46.92 16.60
N GLN A 151 -11.33 46.43 15.78
CA GLN A 151 -12.37 47.26 15.19
C GLN A 151 -13.32 47.83 16.24
N LYS A 152 -13.80 47.00 17.17
CA LYS A 152 -14.69 47.44 18.25
C LYS A 152 -14.01 48.45 19.19
N ASP A 153 -12.72 48.28 19.47
CA ASP A 153 -11.94 49.24 20.24
C ASP A 153 -11.83 50.60 19.54
N LYS A 154 -11.69 50.62 18.21
CA LYS A 154 -11.71 51.87 17.42
C LYS A 154 -13.08 52.54 17.48
N GLU A 155 -14.16 51.79 17.30
CA GLU A 155 -15.53 52.29 17.41
C GLU A 155 -15.80 52.90 18.80
N ILE A 156 -15.39 52.20 19.87
CA ILE A 156 -15.54 52.70 21.26
C ILE A 156 -14.78 54.02 21.45
N LYS A 157 -13.52 54.10 20.99
CA LYS A 157 -12.72 55.33 21.10
C LYS A 157 -13.32 56.51 20.34
N ASP A 158 -13.88 56.26 19.15
CA ASP A 158 -14.54 57.30 18.38
C ASP A 158 -15.81 57.80 19.09
N LEU A 159 -16.67 56.89 19.56
CA LEU A 159 -17.87 57.24 20.32
C LEU A 159 -17.56 57.98 21.61
N GLN A 160 -16.51 57.59 22.33
CA GLN A 160 -16.02 58.32 23.51
C GLN A 160 -15.59 59.75 23.14
N THR A 161 -14.87 59.92 22.03
CA THR A 161 -14.43 61.22 21.53
C THR A 161 -15.63 62.10 21.14
N GLN A 162 -16.62 61.54 20.45
CA GLN A 162 -17.85 62.25 20.09
C GLN A 162 -18.65 62.67 21.33
N THR A 163 -18.79 61.77 22.31
CA THR A 163 -19.48 62.05 23.59
C THR A 163 -18.79 63.19 24.34
N LEU A 164 -17.46 63.21 24.38
CA LEU A 164 -16.71 64.31 25.00
C LEU A 164 -16.91 65.64 24.26
N LYS A 165 -16.92 65.63 22.92
CA LYS A 165 -17.21 66.83 22.11
C LYS A 165 -18.61 67.39 22.38
N LEU A 166 -19.61 66.51 22.46
CA LEU A 166 -21.00 66.89 22.76
C LEU A 166 -21.14 67.45 24.19
N LYS A 167 -20.54 66.80 25.19
CA LYS A 167 -20.52 67.30 26.57
C LYS A 167 -19.86 68.68 26.69
N LYS A 168 -18.76 68.93 25.96
CA LYS A 168 -18.13 70.25 25.92
C LYS A 168 -19.07 71.31 25.31
N ARG A 169 -19.78 70.98 24.22
CA ARG A 169 -20.77 71.91 23.61
C ARG A 169 -21.94 72.21 24.54
N SER A 170 -22.44 71.24 25.30
CA SER A 170 -23.55 71.47 26.24
C SER A 170 -23.18 72.31 27.46
N LEU A 171 -21.90 72.35 27.85
CA LEU A 171 -21.41 73.13 28.99
C LEU A 171 -21.22 74.63 28.69
N TYR A 172 -21.20 75.03 27.41
CA TYR A 172 -21.16 76.43 26.99
C TYR A 172 -22.45 76.79 26.25
N PRO A 173 -23.49 77.26 26.95
CA PRO A 173 -24.72 77.67 26.30
C PRO A 173 -24.44 78.83 25.32
N PRO A 174 -24.97 78.81 24.09
CA PRO A 174 -24.74 79.86 23.08
C PRO A 174 -25.34 81.23 23.45
N TRP A 175 -26.00 81.35 24.61
CA TRP A 175 -26.72 82.54 25.06
C TRP A 175 -25.83 83.62 25.70
N SER A 176 -24.51 83.42 25.82
CA SER A 176 -23.59 84.46 26.30
C SER A 176 -23.34 85.59 25.29
N THR A 177 -23.99 85.54 24.12
CA THR A 177 -23.87 86.54 23.04
C THR A 177 -25.11 87.43 22.88
N VAL A 178 -25.94 87.59 23.91
CA VAL A 178 -26.97 88.66 23.89
C VAL A 178 -26.35 89.92 24.48
N TYR A 179 -25.96 90.79 23.56
CA TYR A 179 -25.37 92.10 23.73
C TYR A 179 -26.24 93.06 24.56
N HIS A 180 -25.50 93.94 25.25
CA HIS A 180 -25.86 95.26 25.73
C HIS A 180 -26.51 96.15 24.67
#